data_AF-A0A7S2PIB8-F1
#
_entry.id   AF-A0A7S2PIB8-F1
#
_cell.length_a   1.000
_cell.length_b   1.000
_cell.length_c   1.000
_cell.angle_alpha   90.00
_cell.angle_beta   90.00
_cell.angle_gamma   90.00
#
_symmetry.space_group_name_H-M   'P 1'
#
loop_
_entity.id
_entity.type
_entity.pdbx_description
1 polymer ?
#
loop_
_entity_poly.entity_id
_entity_poly.type
_entity_poly.pdbx_seq_one_letter_code
_entity_poly.pdbx_strand_id
1 'polypeptide(L)'
;FDMGAFFIKNRIVVDGDEFKRCCDFYFKDITFEEAYEMTRKHVCITVTASRATSGKGMQRLLLNHISTPNVTLASAVRASCAVPGFFTAATLMIKDSRGKEVPFEVDGVEWIDGSVQADIPVKRISTLFNVSNYVVCQTNFHVVPFIHKSHHPSINSLYWKLFQFCMNDAGNRLAALSQFGLLPKLFGNDLSKMFRQRYYGDLTLVPKFTTAHKFGLSILSNPTEKDMDVYLQGGQAAAWPFIRSLQEMLHLERSIHKCLNDLGERLRSVTSGLDLNLSNDDVDSVSSVVGAAYRARLPGLGREAELLREKVQDLETENDQLKRKVQRLQRALGISPSKSTFGGLEHIVSVDEGEVHEDI
;
A
#
# COMPACT_ATOMS: atom_id res chain seq x y z
N PHE A 1 31.91 -2.59 14.96
CA PHE A 1 30.78 -3.02 15.80
C PHE A 1 30.97 -4.50 16.12
N ASP A 2 31.17 -4.84 17.40
CA ASP A 2 31.41 -6.22 17.80
C ASP A 2 30.06 -6.94 17.96
N MET A 3 29.54 -7.41 16.82
CA MET A 3 28.19 -7.97 16.64
C MET A 3 27.92 -9.15 17.59
N GLY A 4 28.97 -9.91 17.94
CA GLY A 4 28.89 -11.04 18.87
C GLY A 4 28.63 -10.64 20.31
N ALA A 5 29.26 -9.55 20.79
CA ALA A 5 29.07 -9.08 22.16
C ALA A 5 27.66 -8.49 22.39
N PHE A 6 27.10 -7.83 21.35
CA PHE A 6 25.75 -7.28 21.40
C PHE A 6 24.68 -8.39 21.33
N PHE A 7 24.89 -9.42 20.51
CA PHE A 7 23.99 -10.57 20.44
C PHE A 7 23.94 -11.35 21.77
N ILE A 8 25.09 -11.55 22.43
CA ILE A 8 25.13 -12.25 23.73
C ILE A 8 24.39 -11.46 24.82
N LYS A 9 24.42 -10.12 24.76
CA LYS A 9 23.79 -9.26 25.77
C LYS A 9 22.30 -9.00 25.51
N ASN A 10 21.91 -8.79 24.26
CA ASN A 10 20.58 -8.32 23.88
C ASN A 10 19.75 -9.36 23.10
N ARG A 11 20.34 -10.51 22.71
CA ARG A 11 19.75 -11.53 21.82
C ARG A 11 19.28 -10.99 20.46
N ILE A 12 19.85 -9.87 20.03
CA ILE A 12 19.50 -9.13 18.80
C ILE A 12 20.81 -8.81 18.09
N VAL A 13 20.82 -8.86 16.76
CA VAL A 13 22.04 -8.73 15.95
C VAL A 13 22.28 -7.28 15.51
N VAL A 14 21.22 -6.49 15.34
CA VAL A 14 21.28 -5.11 14.81
C VAL A 14 20.60 -4.13 15.76
N ASP A 15 21.17 -2.94 15.92
CA ASP A 15 20.57 -1.86 16.71
C ASP A 15 19.29 -1.33 16.02
N GLY A 16 18.16 -1.44 16.72
CA GLY A 16 16.87 -0.98 16.22
C GLY A 16 16.78 0.54 16.08
N ASP A 17 17.60 1.29 16.82
CA ASP A 17 17.56 2.75 16.81
C ASP A 17 18.25 3.34 15.59
N GLU A 18 19.37 2.77 15.15
CA GLU A 18 20.04 3.19 13.91
C GLU A 18 19.15 2.92 12.70
N PHE A 19 18.52 1.74 12.65
CA PHE A 19 17.58 1.42 11.58
C PHE A 19 16.36 2.35 11.60
N LYS A 20 15.85 2.70 12.79
CA LYS A 20 14.79 3.71 12.94
C LYS A 20 15.21 5.05 12.35
N ARG A 21 16.41 5.57 12.68
CA ARG A 21 16.93 6.84 12.12
C ARG A 21 16.99 6.80 10.59
N CYS A 22 17.45 5.69 10.02
CA CYS A 22 17.47 5.50 8.57
C CYS A 22 16.06 5.55 7.97
N CYS A 23 15.10 4.82 8.54
CA CYS A 23 13.71 4.86 8.08
C CYS A 23 13.11 6.27 8.18
N ASP A 24 13.32 6.95 9.31
CA ASP A 24 12.83 8.31 9.54
C ASP A 24 13.47 9.30 8.54
N PHE A 25 14.74 9.12 8.18
CA PHE A 25 15.43 9.94 7.19
C PHE A 25 14.86 9.76 5.76
N TYR A 26 14.64 8.51 5.33
CA TYR A 26 14.19 8.22 3.96
C TYR A 26 12.69 8.43 3.75
N PHE A 27 11.86 8.01 4.71
CA PHE A 27 10.41 8.00 4.57
C PHE A 27 9.71 9.15 5.29
N LYS A 28 10.39 9.80 6.25
CA LYS A 28 9.85 10.90 7.05
C LYS A 28 8.53 10.49 7.74
N ASP A 29 7.70 11.48 8.06
CA ASP A 29 6.37 11.35 8.66
C ASP A 29 5.26 11.12 7.62
N ILE A 30 5.62 10.64 6.42
CA ILE A 30 4.67 10.45 5.31
C ILE A 30 3.81 9.21 5.57
N THR A 31 2.49 9.40 5.44
CA THR A 31 1.49 8.34 5.53
C THR A 31 1.25 7.63 4.19
N PHE A 32 0.58 6.47 4.21
CA PHE A 32 0.23 5.77 2.97
C PHE A 32 -0.66 6.60 2.05
N GLU A 33 -1.60 7.37 2.61
CA GLU A 33 -2.46 8.27 1.85
C GLU A 33 -1.66 9.40 1.20
N GLU A 34 -0.87 10.14 1.98
CA GLU A 34 -0.02 11.23 1.46
C GLU A 34 0.93 10.72 0.36
N ALA A 35 1.54 9.54 0.54
CA ALA A 35 2.40 8.94 -0.47
C ALA A 35 1.64 8.58 -1.76
N TYR A 36 0.39 8.14 -1.66
CA TYR A 36 -0.45 7.85 -2.80
C TYR A 36 -0.89 9.13 -3.53
N GLU A 37 -1.22 10.20 -2.80
CA GLU A 37 -1.55 11.49 -3.41
C GLU A 37 -0.38 12.07 -4.19
N MET A 38 0.84 11.97 -3.63
CA MET A 38 2.07 12.47 -4.26
C MET A 38 2.48 11.66 -5.50
N THR A 39 2.39 10.33 -5.44
CA THR A 39 3.00 9.47 -6.46
C THR A 39 2.00 8.77 -7.37
N ARG A 40 0.74 8.68 -6.95
CA ARG A 40 -0.31 7.82 -7.53
C ARG A 40 0.09 6.35 -7.62
N LYS A 41 1.05 5.90 -6.80
CA LYS A 41 1.50 4.50 -6.73
C LYS A 41 0.96 3.84 -5.47
N HIS A 42 0.36 2.67 -5.65
CA HIS A 42 -0.15 1.88 -4.53
C HIS A 42 1.02 1.15 -3.83
N VAL A 43 1.37 1.61 -2.62
CA VAL A 43 2.38 0.92 -1.78
C VAL A 43 1.68 -0.09 -0.88
N CYS A 44 2.25 -1.30 -0.78
CA CYS A 44 1.73 -2.39 0.03
C CYS A 44 2.85 -2.99 0.89
N ILE A 45 2.64 -3.06 2.20
CA ILE A 45 3.61 -3.63 3.15
C ILE A 45 2.92 -4.69 4.02
N THR A 46 3.54 -5.85 4.17
CA THR A 46 3.01 -6.96 4.97
C THR A 46 3.60 -6.97 6.37
N VAL A 47 2.74 -7.14 7.38
CA VAL A 47 3.16 -7.28 8.78
C VAL A 47 2.36 -8.38 9.46
N THR A 48 2.98 -9.03 10.44
CA THR A 48 2.34 -10.06 11.26
C THR A 48 2.27 -9.59 12.71
N ALA A 49 1.09 -9.67 13.32
CA ALA A 49 0.91 -9.37 14.73
C ALA A 49 1.53 -10.47 15.61
N SER A 50 2.53 -10.11 16.40
CA SER A 50 3.11 -10.91 17.47
C SER A 50 2.29 -10.69 18.75
N ARG A 51 1.20 -11.45 18.93
CA ARG A 51 0.46 -11.45 20.20
C ARG A 51 1.20 -12.30 21.22
N ALA A 52 1.70 -11.69 22.29
CA ALA A 52 2.25 -12.41 23.44
C ALA A 52 1.18 -13.13 24.29
N THR A 53 -0.11 -12.73 24.21
CA THR A 53 -1.03 -12.96 25.36
C THR A 53 -2.37 -13.65 25.07
N SER A 54 -2.71 -14.10 23.85
CA SER A 54 -3.91 -14.94 23.71
C SER A 54 -3.88 -15.84 22.48
N GLY A 55 -4.20 -17.12 22.68
CA GLY A 55 -4.14 -18.22 21.70
C GLY A 55 -5.08 -18.16 20.48
N LYS A 56 -5.40 -16.96 19.98
CA LYS A 56 -5.87 -16.78 18.60
C LYS A 56 -4.64 -16.54 17.75
N GLY A 57 -4.47 -17.33 16.69
CA GLY A 57 -3.28 -17.33 15.84
C GLY A 57 -2.87 -15.92 15.37
N MET A 58 -1.58 -15.76 15.09
CA MET A 58 -0.99 -14.52 14.58
C MET A 58 -1.80 -13.98 13.39
N GLN A 59 -2.22 -12.72 13.48
CA GLN A 59 -3.01 -12.05 12.46
C GLN A 59 -2.08 -11.36 11.46
N ARG A 60 -2.31 -11.58 10.16
CA ARG A 60 -1.57 -10.92 9.08
C ARG A 60 -2.32 -9.69 8.62
N LEU A 61 -1.59 -8.60 8.42
CA LEU A 61 -2.13 -7.35 7.91
C LEU A 61 -1.37 -6.94 6.65
N LEU A 62 -2.12 -6.51 5.64
CA LEU A 62 -1.58 -5.85 4.45
C LEU A 62 -1.88 -4.37 4.59
N LEU A 63 -0.84 -3.61 4.88
CA LEU A 63 -0.88 -2.16 5.04
C LEU A 63 -0.83 -1.51 3.65
N ASN A 64 -1.75 -0.61 3.38
CA ASN A 64 -1.80 0.22 2.17
C ASN A 64 -2.70 1.44 2.41
N HIS A 65 -2.77 2.34 1.43
CA HIS A 65 -3.61 3.54 1.47
C HIS A 65 -5.13 3.27 1.51
N ILE A 66 -5.61 2.08 1.10
CA ILE A 66 -7.05 1.72 1.18
C ILE A 66 -7.41 1.19 2.58
N SER A 67 -6.58 0.29 3.14
CA SER A 67 -6.85 -0.37 4.42
C SER A 67 -6.38 0.44 5.62
N THR A 68 -5.26 1.17 5.48
CA THR A 68 -4.57 1.87 6.57
C THR A 68 -3.96 3.19 6.06
N PRO A 69 -4.78 4.17 5.62
CA PRO A 69 -4.31 5.43 5.02
C PRO A 69 -3.38 6.22 5.94
N ASN A 70 -3.75 6.34 7.22
CA ASN A 70 -3.10 7.22 8.19
C ASN A 70 -1.81 6.63 8.80
N VAL A 71 -1.45 5.38 8.48
CA VAL A 71 -0.23 4.74 9.03
C VAL A 71 1.01 5.32 8.35
N THR A 72 2.05 5.61 9.13
CA THR A 72 3.31 6.15 8.60
C THR A 72 4.13 5.07 7.90
N LEU A 73 4.73 5.41 6.75
CA LEU A 73 5.56 4.50 5.98
C LEU A 73 6.79 4.05 6.77
N ALA A 74 7.44 4.95 7.51
CA ALA A 74 8.60 4.64 8.34
C ALA A 74 8.28 3.52 9.36
N SER A 75 7.15 3.62 10.07
CA SER A 75 6.75 2.61 11.05
C SER A 75 6.37 1.27 10.40
N ALA A 76 5.70 1.31 9.24
CA ALA A 76 5.34 0.11 8.49
C ALA A 76 6.56 -0.65 7.97
N VAL A 77 7.56 0.05 7.41
CA VAL A 77 8.83 -0.56 6.96
C VAL A 77 9.57 -1.17 8.15
N ARG A 78 9.63 -0.46 9.27
CA ARG A 78 10.28 -0.97 10.48
C ARG A 78 9.63 -2.25 10.99
N ALA A 79 8.31 -2.29 11.03
CA ALA A 79 7.55 -3.48 11.42
C ALA A 79 7.74 -4.65 10.45
N SER A 80 7.77 -4.38 9.14
CA SER A 80 8.00 -5.40 8.13
C SER A 80 9.42 -5.98 8.18
N CYS A 81 10.43 -5.19 8.56
CA CYS A 81 11.81 -5.68 8.67
C CYS A 81 12.13 -6.29 10.03
N ALA A 82 11.18 -6.31 10.97
CA ALA A 82 11.37 -6.84 12.32
C ALA A 82 11.34 -8.38 12.34
N VAL A 83 12.42 -8.99 11.82
CA VAL A 83 12.58 -10.45 11.82
C VAL A 83 12.86 -10.94 13.24
N PRO A 84 12.07 -11.89 13.78
CA PRO A 84 12.30 -12.46 15.10
C PRO A 84 13.73 -13.00 15.26
N GLY A 85 14.43 -12.55 16.31
CA GLY A 85 15.81 -12.94 16.61
C GLY A 85 16.89 -12.04 15.99
N PHE A 86 16.56 -11.20 15.00
CA PHE A 86 17.49 -10.23 14.41
C PHE A 86 17.20 -8.79 14.79
N PHE A 87 15.91 -8.44 14.90
CA PHE A 87 15.40 -7.12 15.30
C PHE A 87 14.35 -7.25 16.40
N THR A 88 14.15 -6.18 17.18
CA THR A 88 13.01 -6.07 18.10
C THR A 88 11.72 -5.94 17.32
N ALA A 89 10.62 -6.50 17.83
CA ALA A 89 9.30 -6.21 17.31
C ALA A 89 9.02 -4.70 17.37
N ALA A 90 8.26 -4.18 16.40
CA ALA A 90 8.03 -2.75 16.26
C ALA A 90 6.54 -2.41 16.40
N THR A 91 6.26 -1.19 16.86
CA THR A 91 4.91 -0.64 16.94
C THR A 91 4.62 0.18 15.69
N LEU A 92 3.43 -0.01 15.10
CA LEU A 92 2.95 0.83 14.00
C LEU A 92 2.53 2.19 14.54
N MET A 93 2.78 3.24 13.77
CA MET A 93 2.44 4.62 14.12
C MET A 93 1.41 5.15 13.12
N ILE A 94 0.44 5.90 13.62
CA ILE A 94 -0.60 6.59 12.86
C ILE A 94 -0.45 8.08 13.05
N LYS A 95 -0.72 8.86 12.00
CA LYS A 95 -0.94 10.30 12.11
C LYS A 95 -2.39 10.57 12.52
N ASP A 96 -2.58 11.19 13.67
CA ASP A 96 -3.90 11.68 14.10
C ASP A 96 -4.34 12.86 13.21
N SER A 97 -5.64 13.20 13.25
CA SER A 97 -6.26 14.40 12.68
C SER A 97 -5.52 15.70 12.98
N ARG A 98 -4.75 15.75 14.06
CA ARG A 98 -3.90 16.89 14.48
C ARG A 98 -2.48 16.87 13.91
N GLY A 99 -2.16 15.90 13.05
CA GLY A 99 -0.82 15.73 12.48
C GLY A 99 0.21 15.08 13.43
N LYS A 100 -0.21 14.64 14.62
CA LYS A 100 0.68 14.03 15.62
C LYS A 100 0.75 12.52 15.44
N GLU A 101 1.95 11.96 15.53
CA GLU A 101 2.14 10.51 15.54
C GLU A 101 1.67 9.88 16.86
N VAL A 102 0.76 8.92 16.76
CA VAL A 102 0.23 8.12 17.86
C VAL A 102 0.39 6.62 17.53
N PRO A 103 0.59 5.74 18.52
CA PRO A 103 0.64 4.30 18.27
C PRO A 103 -0.67 3.80 17.65
N PHE A 104 -0.58 2.84 16.72
CA PHE A 104 -1.77 2.18 16.18
C PHE A 104 -2.44 1.35 17.27
N GLU A 105 -3.63 1.78 17.70
CA GLU A 105 -4.34 1.26 18.87
C GLU A 105 -4.70 -0.23 18.72
N VAL A 106 -3.80 -1.09 19.20
CA VAL A 106 -4.12 -2.46 19.63
C VAL A 106 -3.24 -2.76 20.84
N ASP A 107 -3.82 -2.67 22.05
CA ASP A 107 -3.09 -2.82 23.31
C ASP A 107 -2.24 -4.10 23.34
N GLY A 108 -0.94 -3.93 23.57
CA GLY A 108 0.02 -5.02 23.74
C GLY A 108 0.33 -5.82 22.47
N VAL A 109 0.01 -5.32 21.27
CA VAL A 109 0.39 -5.96 20.01
C VAL A 109 1.64 -5.32 19.43
N GLU A 110 2.69 -6.13 19.36
CA GLU A 110 3.90 -5.80 18.61
C GLU A 110 3.83 -6.44 17.22
N TRP A 111 4.48 -5.81 16.23
CA TRP A 111 4.49 -6.27 14.86
C TRP A 111 5.86 -6.81 14.48
N ILE A 112 5.83 -7.92 13.75
CA ILE A 112 7.01 -8.61 13.22
C ILE A 112 6.87 -8.79 11.71
N ASP A 113 7.96 -9.22 11.08
CA ASP A 113 8.04 -9.43 9.63
C ASP A 113 6.90 -10.32 9.08
N GLY A 114 6.30 -9.88 7.98
CA GLY A 114 5.29 -10.60 7.21
C GLY A 114 5.79 -11.91 6.58
N SER A 115 7.10 -11.98 6.25
CA SER A 115 7.70 -13.14 5.57
C SER A 115 7.65 -14.43 6.40
N VAL A 116 7.59 -14.31 7.73
CA VAL A 116 7.54 -15.42 8.70
C VAL A 116 6.33 -16.34 8.44
N GLN A 117 5.23 -15.80 7.89
CA GLN A 117 4.02 -16.57 7.63
C GLN A 117 3.58 -16.64 6.17
N ALA A 118 3.83 -15.60 5.38
CA ALA A 118 3.56 -15.56 3.94
C ALA A 118 4.31 -14.41 3.27
N ASP A 119 5.33 -14.74 2.49
CA ASP A 119 6.22 -13.77 1.82
C ASP A 119 5.48 -12.87 0.80
N ILE A 120 4.50 -13.42 0.05
CA ILE A 120 3.78 -12.65 -1.00
C ILE A 120 2.26 -12.83 -0.88
N PRO A 121 1.49 -11.78 -0.51
CA PRO A 121 0.04 -11.85 -0.29
C PRO A 121 -0.75 -11.69 -1.60
N VAL A 122 -0.45 -12.50 -2.62
CA VAL A 122 -1.03 -12.42 -3.98
C VAL A 122 -2.55 -12.30 -3.95
N LYS A 123 -3.23 -13.16 -3.18
CA LYS A 123 -4.70 -13.17 -3.08
C LYS A 123 -5.25 -11.83 -2.56
N ARG A 124 -4.61 -11.24 -1.55
CA ARG A 124 -5.09 -10.00 -0.92
C ARG A 124 -4.85 -8.81 -1.84
N ILE A 125 -3.71 -8.76 -2.51
CA ILE A 125 -3.40 -7.74 -3.51
C ILE A 125 -4.37 -7.84 -4.69
N SER A 126 -4.62 -9.05 -5.20
CA SER A 126 -5.59 -9.30 -6.27
C SER A 126 -6.98 -8.78 -5.91
N THR A 127 -7.46 -9.06 -4.70
CA THR A 127 -8.80 -8.60 -4.27
C THR A 127 -8.88 -7.08 -4.09
N LEU A 128 -7.82 -6.44 -3.61
CA LEU A 128 -7.85 -4.99 -3.33
C LEU A 128 -7.65 -4.14 -4.59
N PHE A 129 -6.78 -4.59 -5.50
CA PHE A 129 -6.34 -3.80 -6.66
C PHE A 129 -6.72 -4.40 -8.01
N ASN A 130 -7.45 -5.52 -8.01
CA ASN A 130 -7.84 -6.24 -9.22
C ASN A 130 -6.67 -6.54 -10.18
N VAL A 131 -5.53 -6.93 -9.60
CA VAL A 131 -4.28 -7.18 -10.33
C VAL A 131 -4.32 -8.55 -11.01
N SER A 132 -3.97 -8.58 -12.29
CA SER A 132 -3.92 -9.79 -13.13
C SER A 132 -2.52 -10.37 -13.27
N ASN A 133 -1.50 -9.51 -13.43
CA ASN A 133 -0.11 -9.92 -13.66
C ASN A 133 0.78 -9.58 -12.45
N TYR A 134 1.63 -10.51 -12.04
CA TYR A 134 2.54 -10.37 -10.91
C TYR A 134 4.01 -10.49 -11.33
N VAL A 135 4.76 -9.42 -11.11
CA VAL A 135 6.23 -9.42 -11.23
C VAL A 135 6.82 -9.54 -9.82
N VAL A 136 7.56 -10.62 -9.58
CA VAL A 136 8.13 -10.94 -8.26
C VAL A 136 9.65 -10.89 -8.33
N CYS A 137 10.29 -10.16 -7.42
CA CYS A 137 11.75 -10.17 -7.27
C CYS A 137 12.12 -11.07 -6.08
N GLN A 138 12.61 -12.28 -6.32
CA GLN A 138 13.00 -13.18 -5.25
C GLN A 138 14.49 -13.04 -4.93
N THR A 139 14.80 -12.41 -3.81
CA THR A 139 16.16 -12.27 -3.28
C THR A 139 16.48 -13.26 -2.16
N ASN A 140 15.45 -13.95 -1.62
CA ASN A 140 15.60 -14.88 -0.51
C ASN A 140 16.51 -16.07 -0.87
N PHE A 141 17.68 -16.12 -0.21
CA PHE A 141 18.73 -17.11 -0.47
C PHE A 141 18.25 -18.57 -0.46
N HIS A 142 17.32 -18.91 0.44
CA HIS A 142 16.83 -20.27 0.59
C HIS A 142 15.93 -20.73 -0.57
N VAL A 143 15.29 -19.81 -1.30
CA VAL A 143 14.38 -20.11 -2.42
C VAL A 143 15.09 -20.04 -3.77
N VAL A 144 16.16 -19.23 -3.87
CA VAL A 144 16.92 -19.00 -5.11
C VAL A 144 17.42 -20.30 -5.80
N PRO A 145 17.94 -21.32 -5.09
CA PRO A 145 18.34 -22.58 -5.71
C PRO A 145 17.18 -23.34 -6.37
N PHE A 146 15.96 -23.19 -5.85
CA PHE A 146 14.76 -23.84 -6.36
C PHE A 146 14.24 -23.16 -7.63
N ILE A 147 14.29 -21.82 -7.71
CA ILE A 147 13.77 -21.05 -8.85
C ILE A 147 14.71 -21.12 -10.06
N HIS A 148 16.02 -20.96 -9.84
CA HIS A 148 17.02 -20.94 -10.93
C HIS A 148 17.12 -22.25 -11.72
N LYS A 149 16.56 -23.36 -11.23
CA LYS A 149 16.67 -24.68 -11.88
C LYS A 149 15.38 -25.18 -12.52
N SER A 150 14.28 -24.43 -12.40
CA SER A 150 13.01 -24.68 -13.12
C SER A 150 13.07 -24.37 -14.62
N HIS A 151 14.12 -23.69 -15.08
CA HIS A 151 14.35 -23.36 -16.49
C HIS A 151 15.69 -23.87 -17.05
N HIS A 152 16.42 -24.71 -16.31
CA HIS A 152 17.70 -25.25 -16.79
C HIS A 152 17.48 -26.49 -17.69
N PRO A 153 18.16 -26.62 -18.85
CA PRO A 153 18.01 -27.75 -19.77
C PRO A 153 18.36 -29.14 -19.17
N SER A 154 18.91 -29.19 -17.95
CA SER A 154 19.19 -30.43 -17.22
C SER A 154 18.06 -30.92 -16.30
N ILE A 155 16.85 -30.35 -16.37
CA ILE A 155 15.66 -30.80 -15.60
C ILE A 155 15.36 -32.30 -15.79
N ASN A 156 15.72 -32.86 -16.94
CA ASN A 156 15.52 -34.27 -17.24
C ASN A 156 16.59 -35.19 -16.62
N SER A 157 17.60 -34.66 -15.94
CA SER A 157 18.58 -35.51 -15.25
C SER A 157 17.92 -36.25 -14.10
N LEU A 158 18.17 -37.56 -14.05
CA LEU A 158 17.65 -38.48 -13.04
C LEU A 158 18.04 -38.06 -11.63
N TYR A 159 19.24 -37.46 -11.47
CA TYR A 159 19.71 -36.85 -10.23
C TYR A 159 18.79 -35.72 -9.74
N TRP A 160 18.33 -34.83 -10.65
CA TRP A 160 17.46 -33.71 -10.27
C TRP A 160 16.06 -34.18 -9.90
N LYS A 161 15.51 -35.17 -10.61
CA LYS A 161 14.22 -35.78 -10.26
C LYS A 161 14.29 -36.46 -8.88
N LEU A 162 15.38 -37.17 -8.60
CA LEU A 162 15.60 -37.80 -7.30
C LEU A 162 15.79 -36.77 -6.18
N PHE A 163 16.56 -35.71 -6.44
CA PHE A 163 16.75 -34.62 -5.47
C PHE A 163 15.44 -33.88 -5.17
N GLN A 164 14.65 -33.55 -6.20
CA GLN A 164 13.31 -32.96 -6.06
C GLN A 164 12.38 -33.88 -5.26
N PHE A 165 12.41 -35.19 -5.56
CA PHE A 165 11.62 -36.18 -4.83
C PHE A 165 12.03 -36.23 -3.35
N CYS A 166 13.32 -36.35 -3.04
CA CYS A 166 13.82 -36.36 -1.66
C CYS A 166 13.50 -35.06 -0.91
N MET A 167 13.59 -33.90 -1.58
CA MET A 167 13.30 -32.62 -0.95
C MET A 167 11.80 -32.43 -0.70
N ASN A 168 10.95 -32.84 -1.64
CA ASN A 168 9.50 -32.85 -1.45
C ASN A 168 9.07 -33.87 -0.39
N ASP A 169 9.69 -35.04 -0.34
CA ASP A 169 9.44 -36.05 0.70
C ASP A 169 9.90 -35.54 2.07
N ALA A 170 11.07 -34.92 2.15
CA ALA A 170 11.54 -34.25 3.37
C ALA A 170 10.58 -33.14 3.80
N GLY A 171 10.13 -32.28 2.88
CA GLY A 171 9.16 -31.22 3.15
C GLY A 171 7.80 -31.75 3.60
N ASN A 172 7.31 -32.84 2.99
CA ASN A 172 6.07 -33.50 3.36
C ASN A 172 6.17 -34.19 4.72
N ARG A 173 7.30 -34.84 5.01
CA ARG A 173 7.58 -35.43 6.34
C ARG A 173 7.74 -34.35 7.40
N LEU A 174 8.38 -33.23 7.09
CA LEU A 174 8.48 -32.08 7.98
C LEU A 174 7.09 -31.47 8.23
N ALA A 175 6.24 -31.39 7.21
CA ALA A 175 4.85 -30.95 7.35
C ALA A 175 4.02 -31.93 8.20
N ALA A 176 4.16 -33.25 7.97
CA ALA A 176 3.51 -34.27 8.78
C ALA A 176 3.99 -34.22 10.23
N LEU A 177 5.30 -34.13 10.47
CA LEU A 177 5.89 -33.97 11.80
C LEU A 177 5.43 -32.67 12.49
N SER A 178 5.19 -31.59 11.73
CA SER A 178 4.58 -30.37 12.26
C SER A 178 3.13 -30.60 12.69
N GLN A 179 2.35 -31.35 11.92
CA GLN A 179 0.96 -31.70 12.25
C GLN A 179 0.86 -32.62 13.46
N PHE A 180 1.85 -33.50 13.66
CA PHE A 180 1.98 -34.34 14.85
C PHE A 180 2.61 -33.62 16.06
N GLY A 181 2.95 -32.33 15.94
CA GLY A 181 3.49 -31.52 17.05
C GLY A 181 4.89 -31.91 17.52
N LEU A 182 5.64 -32.69 16.73
CA LEU A 182 6.96 -33.25 17.09
C LEU A 182 8.14 -32.37 16.65
N LEU A 183 7.89 -31.27 15.93
CA LEU A 183 8.95 -30.33 15.58
C LEU A 183 9.22 -29.35 16.74
N PRO A 184 10.49 -29.11 17.09
CA PRO A 184 10.81 -28.01 17.99
C PRO A 184 10.30 -26.72 17.34
N LYS A 185 9.43 -26.02 18.07
CA LYS A 185 8.98 -24.67 17.73
C LYS A 185 10.21 -23.76 17.75
N LEU A 186 10.96 -23.65 16.65
CA LEU A 186 11.96 -22.60 16.52
C LEU A 186 11.21 -21.27 16.58
N PHE A 187 11.33 -20.58 17.72
CA PHE A 187 10.68 -19.31 17.99
C PHE A 187 9.14 -19.32 17.86
N GLY A 188 8.49 -20.45 18.18
CA GLY A 188 7.02 -20.53 18.18
C GLY A 188 6.35 -20.75 16.82
N ASN A 189 7.12 -20.89 15.72
CA ASN A 189 6.60 -20.84 14.35
C ASN A 189 6.60 -22.21 13.63
N ASP A 190 5.53 -22.49 12.90
CA ASP A 190 5.42 -23.65 12.00
C ASP A 190 6.30 -23.45 10.75
N LEU A 191 7.53 -23.99 10.75
CA LEU A 191 8.42 -23.93 9.58
C LEU A 191 7.77 -24.54 8.32
N SER A 192 6.81 -25.47 8.49
CA SER A 192 6.09 -26.11 7.39
C SER A 192 5.33 -25.13 6.50
N LYS A 193 4.94 -23.96 7.03
CA LYS A 193 4.27 -22.91 6.26
C LYS A 193 5.24 -22.07 5.44
N MET A 194 6.50 -21.94 5.84
CA MET A 194 7.53 -21.27 5.04
C MET A 194 7.84 -22.10 3.78
N PHE A 195 8.01 -23.42 3.93
CA PHE A 195 8.39 -24.29 2.81
C PHE A 195 7.29 -24.49 1.73
N ARG A 196 5.99 -24.27 2.04
CA ARG A 196 4.88 -24.47 1.09
C ARG A 196 4.42 -23.21 0.37
N GLN A 197 5.09 -22.07 0.55
CA GLN A 197 4.67 -20.81 -0.08
C GLN A 197 4.95 -20.80 -1.58
N ARG A 198 4.03 -20.22 -2.36
CA ARG A 198 4.26 -19.92 -3.78
C ARG A 198 5.10 -18.65 -3.86
N TYR A 199 6.41 -18.82 -4.00
CA TYR A 199 7.39 -17.74 -4.16
C TYR A 199 7.56 -17.28 -5.63
N TYR A 200 6.58 -17.53 -6.48
CA TYR A 200 6.66 -17.24 -7.91
C TYR A 200 5.41 -16.48 -8.37
N GLY A 201 5.64 -15.43 -9.16
CA GLY A 201 4.62 -14.72 -9.93
C GLY A 201 4.64 -15.16 -11.40
N ASP A 202 3.88 -14.46 -12.24
CA ASP A 202 3.88 -14.66 -13.70
C ASP A 202 5.27 -14.41 -14.31
N LEU A 203 6.00 -13.46 -13.73
CA LEU A 203 7.42 -13.25 -13.99
C LEU A 203 8.18 -13.17 -12.67
N THR A 204 9.19 -14.03 -12.50
CA THR A 204 10.05 -14.03 -11.30
C THR A 204 11.47 -13.63 -11.66
N LEU A 205 11.91 -12.48 -11.16
CA LEU A 205 13.27 -11.97 -11.33
C LEU A 205 14.14 -12.47 -10.18
N VAL A 206 15.27 -13.08 -10.52
CA VAL A 206 16.22 -13.61 -9.54
C VAL A 206 17.60 -13.04 -9.82
N PRO A 207 18.13 -12.15 -8.96
CA PRO A 207 19.47 -11.62 -9.12
C PRO A 207 20.52 -12.70 -8.91
N LYS A 208 21.59 -12.63 -9.72
CA LYS A 208 22.74 -13.53 -9.59
C LYS A 208 23.66 -13.02 -8.48
N PHE A 209 23.62 -13.66 -7.31
CA PHE A 209 24.54 -13.34 -6.22
C PHE A 209 25.87 -14.12 -6.33
N THR A 210 26.96 -13.49 -5.89
CA THR A 210 28.28 -14.11 -5.70
C THR A 210 28.27 -15.09 -4.53
N THR A 211 29.12 -16.11 -4.54
CA THR A 211 29.16 -17.21 -3.55
C THR A 211 29.32 -16.73 -2.09
N ALA A 212 30.05 -15.65 -1.83
CA ALA A 212 30.18 -15.06 -0.49
C ALA A 212 28.86 -14.45 0.04
N HIS A 213 28.04 -13.85 -0.84
CA HIS A 213 26.71 -13.34 -0.51
C HIS A 213 25.71 -14.49 -0.33
N LYS A 214 25.89 -15.59 -1.07
CA LYS A 214 25.10 -16.82 -0.91
C LYS A 214 25.29 -17.44 0.48
N PHE A 215 26.47 -17.37 1.08
CA PHE A 215 26.70 -17.98 2.40
C PHE A 215 26.27 -17.12 3.60
N GLY A 216 25.59 -15.98 3.39
CA GLY A 216 24.80 -15.30 4.43
C GLY A 216 25.57 -14.46 5.46
N LEU A 217 26.91 -14.52 5.53
CA LEU A 217 27.68 -13.69 6.48
C LEU A 217 27.58 -12.18 6.18
N SER A 218 27.55 -11.80 4.90
CA SER A 218 27.43 -10.38 4.51
C SER A 218 26.01 -9.83 4.66
N ILE A 219 24.98 -10.69 4.76
CA ILE A 219 23.58 -10.28 4.94
C ILE A 219 23.33 -9.79 6.38
N LEU A 220 24.11 -10.30 7.33
CA LEU A 220 24.02 -9.93 8.75
C LEU A 220 24.77 -8.64 9.09
N SER A 221 25.57 -8.13 8.16
CA SER A 221 26.31 -6.88 8.32
C SER A 221 25.61 -5.74 7.59
N ASN A 222 25.72 -4.52 8.11
CA ASN A 222 25.21 -3.34 7.42
C ASN A 222 25.95 -3.19 6.07
N PRO A 223 25.26 -3.11 4.93
CA PRO A 223 25.90 -3.03 3.62
C PRO A 223 26.69 -1.73 3.48
N THR A 224 27.83 -1.79 2.80
CA THR A 224 28.58 -0.60 2.39
C THR A 224 28.02 0.00 1.10
N GLU A 225 28.32 1.26 0.78
CA GLU A 225 27.91 1.89 -0.48
C GLU A 225 28.34 1.06 -1.70
N LYS A 226 29.54 0.48 -1.66
CA LYS A 226 30.04 -0.40 -2.73
C LYS A 226 29.22 -1.68 -2.85
N ASP A 227 28.75 -2.23 -1.74
CA ASP A 227 27.87 -3.41 -1.76
C ASP A 227 26.51 -3.06 -2.39
N MET A 228 25.98 -1.87 -2.08
CA MET A 228 24.73 -1.37 -2.66
C MET A 228 24.83 -1.22 -4.19
N ASP A 229 25.95 -0.70 -4.71
CA ASP A 229 26.19 -0.62 -6.15
C ASP A 229 26.17 -2.00 -6.81
N VAL A 230 26.80 -2.99 -6.18
CA VAL A 230 26.80 -4.38 -6.66
C VAL A 230 25.38 -4.96 -6.66
N TYR A 231 24.57 -4.66 -5.63
CA TYR A 231 23.18 -5.11 -5.56
C TYR A 231 22.32 -4.50 -6.66
N LEU A 232 22.49 -3.20 -6.91
CA LEU A 232 21.79 -2.49 -7.98
C LEU A 232 22.15 -3.06 -9.34
N GLN A 233 23.45 -3.23 -9.63
CA GLN A 233 23.91 -3.81 -10.90
C GLN A 233 23.42 -5.25 -11.07
N GLY A 234 23.46 -6.07 -10.02
CA GLY A 234 22.95 -7.44 -10.05
C GLY A 234 21.44 -7.53 -10.29
N GLY A 235 20.67 -6.62 -9.69
CA GLY A 235 19.23 -6.50 -9.89
C GLY A 235 18.88 -6.08 -11.32
N GLN A 236 19.57 -5.06 -11.84
CA GLN A 236 19.39 -4.64 -13.23
C GLN A 236 19.78 -5.77 -14.20
N ALA A 237 20.90 -6.47 -13.95
CA ALA A 237 21.39 -7.61 -14.73
C ALA A 237 20.33 -8.70 -14.92
N ALA A 238 19.56 -8.95 -13.86
CA ALA A 238 18.48 -9.92 -13.87
C ALA A 238 17.21 -9.41 -14.57
N ALA A 239 16.95 -8.10 -14.57
CA ALA A 239 15.77 -7.50 -15.18
C ALA A 239 15.89 -7.30 -16.70
N TRP A 240 17.09 -6.95 -17.22
CA TRP A 240 17.27 -6.63 -18.65
C TRP A 240 16.74 -7.68 -19.64
N PRO A 241 16.97 -9.00 -19.44
CA PRO A 241 16.45 -10.03 -20.35
C PRO A 241 14.92 -10.05 -20.48
N PHE A 242 14.21 -9.57 -19.46
CA PHE A 242 12.75 -9.60 -19.39
C PHE A 242 12.08 -8.27 -19.71
N ILE A 243 12.84 -7.25 -20.14
CA ILE A 243 12.27 -5.93 -20.49
C ILE A 243 11.14 -6.07 -21.51
N ARG A 244 11.30 -6.92 -22.54
CA ARG A 244 10.24 -7.10 -23.53
C ARG A 244 9.00 -7.72 -22.91
N SER A 245 9.14 -8.76 -22.10
CA SER A 245 8.02 -9.38 -21.38
C SER A 245 7.30 -8.39 -20.46
N LEU A 246 8.06 -7.55 -19.75
CA LEU A 246 7.50 -6.48 -18.91
C LEU A 246 6.72 -5.44 -19.73
N GLN A 247 7.21 -5.09 -20.91
CA GLN A 247 6.50 -4.19 -21.83
C GLN A 247 5.18 -4.81 -22.31
N GLU A 248 5.18 -6.10 -22.65
CA GLU A 248 3.95 -6.81 -23.07
C GLU A 248 2.93 -6.91 -21.92
N MET A 249 3.37 -7.21 -20.70
CA MET A 249 2.50 -7.25 -19.52
C MET A 249 1.78 -5.92 -19.27
N LEU A 250 2.46 -4.80 -19.56
CA LEU A 250 1.91 -3.44 -19.41
C LEU A 250 1.21 -2.92 -20.68
N HIS A 251 1.28 -3.65 -21.79
CA HIS A 251 0.82 -3.15 -23.09
C HIS A 251 -0.67 -2.87 -23.10
N LEU A 252 -1.46 -3.79 -22.52
CA LEU A 252 -2.91 -3.65 -22.43
C LEU A 252 -3.31 -2.44 -21.56
N GLU A 253 -2.73 -2.33 -20.36
CA GLU A 253 -3.00 -1.23 -19.43
C GLU A 253 -2.64 0.13 -20.05
N ARG A 254 -1.46 0.24 -20.67
CA ARG A 254 -1.02 1.46 -21.36
C ARG A 254 -1.93 1.84 -22.52
N SER A 255 -2.41 0.85 -23.28
CA SER A 255 -3.33 1.08 -24.39
C SER A 255 -4.68 1.59 -23.89
N ILE A 256 -5.22 0.99 -22.83
CA ILE A 256 -6.46 1.44 -22.20
C ILE A 256 -6.31 2.86 -21.64
N HIS A 257 -5.23 3.16 -20.91
CA HIS A 257 -4.96 4.50 -20.42
C HIS A 257 -4.82 5.52 -21.54
N LYS A 258 -4.15 5.18 -22.64
CA LYS A 258 -4.04 6.06 -23.80
C LYS A 258 -5.42 6.37 -24.41
N CYS A 259 -6.26 5.35 -24.60
CA CYS A 259 -7.61 5.54 -25.11
C CYS A 259 -8.50 6.36 -24.17
N LEU A 260 -8.38 6.16 -22.86
CA LEU A 260 -9.10 6.95 -21.86
C LEU A 260 -8.66 8.42 -21.88
N ASN A 261 -7.36 8.68 -22.02
CA ASN A 261 -6.83 10.04 -22.11
C ASN A 261 -7.32 10.74 -23.38
N ASP A 262 -7.22 10.10 -24.55
CA ASP A 262 -7.74 10.63 -25.82
C ASP A 262 -9.26 10.90 -25.75
N LEU A 263 -10.03 9.98 -25.19
CA LEU A 263 -11.47 10.20 -24.99
C LEU A 263 -11.75 11.36 -24.03
N GLY A 264 -10.95 11.49 -22.96
CA GLY A 264 -11.05 12.61 -22.03
C GLY A 264 -10.72 13.95 -22.67
N GLU A 265 -9.71 14.00 -23.55
CA GLU A 265 -9.36 15.19 -24.34
C GLU A 265 -10.48 15.57 -25.31
N ARG A 266 -11.03 14.58 -26.03
CA ARG A 266 -12.17 14.81 -26.94
C ARG A 266 -13.42 15.28 -26.22
N LEU A 267 -13.71 14.73 -25.04
CA LEU A 267 -14.84 15.17 -24.23
C LEU A 267 -14.65 16.62 -23.78
N ARG A 268 -13.44 16.99 -23.35
CA ARG A 268 -13.10 18.37 -23.00
C ARG A 268 -13.24 19.31 -24.20
N SER A 269 -12.76 18.91 -25.39
CA SER A 269 -12.86 19.74 -26.59
C SER A 269 -14.30 19.92 -27.08
N VAL A 270 -15.15 18.91 -26.91
CA VAL A 270 -16.59 19.00 -27.21
C VAL A 270 -17.25 19.94 -26.21
N THR A 271 -16.96 19.80 -24.91
CA THR A 271 -17.52 20.67 -23.87
C THR A 271 -17.11 22.13 -24.10
N SER A 272 -15.83 22.40 -24.36
CA SER A 272 -15.35 23.75 -24.67
C SER A 272 -15.89 24.30 -26.00
N GLY A 273 -16.24 23.43 -26.96
CA GLY A 273 -16.86 23.81 -28.23
C GLY A 273 -18.36 24.11 -28.09
N LEU A 274 -19.04 23.53 -27.11
CA LEU A 274 -20.42 23.84 -26.76
C LEU A 274 -20.53 25.12 -25.90
N ASP A 275 -19.54 25.41 -25.06
CA ASP A 275 -19.49 26.63 -24.22
C ASP A 275 -19.44 27.95 -25.03
N LEU A 276 -19.22 27.90 -26.35
CA LEU A 276 -19.19 29.09 -27.21
C LEU A 276 -20.50 29.40 -27.94
N ASN A 277 -21.56 28.58 -27.83
CA ASN A 277 -22.81 28.80 -28.59
C ASN A 277 -24.11 28.34 -27.90
N LEU A 278 -24.09 28.01 -26.61
CA LEU A 278 -25.33 27.62 -25.91
C LEU A 278 -25.97 28.81 -25.20
N SER A 279 -27.20 29.14 -25.61
CA SER A 279 -28.12 29.88 -24.75
C SER A 279 -28.34 29.11 -23.44
N ASN A 280 -28.42 29.83 -22.31
CA ASN A 280 -28.48 29.29 -20.94
C ASN A 280 -29.46 28.12 -20.72
N ASP A 281 -30.51 27.98 -21.53
CA ASP A 281 -31.51 26.90 -21.40
C ASP A 281 -30.98 25.50 -21.80
N ASP A 282 -29.94 25.41 -22.64
CA ASP A 282 -29.43 24.12 -23.12
C ASP A 282 -28.29 23.54 -22.26
N VAL A 283 -27.66 24.38 -21.43
CA VAL A 283 -26.55 23.99 -20.54
C VAL A 283 -27.02 23.01 -19.47
N ASP A 284 -28.24 23.20 -18.95
CA ASP A 284 -28.87 22.30 -17.97
C ASP A 284 -29.20 20.92 -18.55
N SER A 285 -29.57 20.85 -19.84
CA SER A 285 -29.84 19.58 -20.52
C SER A 285 -28.57 18.78 -20.76
N VAL A 286 -27.47 19.43 -21.18
CA VAL A 286 -26.19 18.74 -21.44
C VAL A 286 -25.50 18.31 -20.15
N SER A 287 -25.56 19.13 -19.10
CA SER A 287 -25.10 18.76 -17.75
C SER A 287 -25.83 17.53 -17.20
N SER A 288 -27.13 17.40 -17.49
CA SER A 288 -27.92 16.24 -17.10
C SER A 288 -27.48 14.95 -17.83
N VAL A 289 -27.08 15.04 -19.11
CA VAL A 289 -26.65 13.91 -19.94
C VAL A 289 -25.22 13.46 -19.60
N VAL A 290 -24.30 14.41 -19.41
CA VAL A 290 -22.93 14.09 -18.96
C VAL A 290 -22.95 13.53 -17.53
N GLY A 291 -23.80 14.09 -16.66
CA GLY A 291 -24.04 13.57 -15.32
C GLY A 291 -24.73 12.21 -15.30
N ALA A 292 -25.55 11.88 -16.31
CA ALA A 292 -26.16 10.55 -16.48
C ALA A 292 -25.15 9.52 -17.00
N ALA A 293 -24.27 9.91 -17.93
CA ALA A 293 -23.19 9.05 -18.44
C ALA A 293 -22.14 8.73 -17.37
N TYR A 294 -21.84 9.70 -16.48
CA TYR A 294 -20.99 9.46 -15.30
C TYR A 294 -21.69 8.59 -14.25
N ARG A 295 -23.00 8.80 -14.02
CA ARG A 295 -23.85 7.93 -13.16
C ARG A 295 -23.88 6.47 -13.63
N ALA A 296 -23.80 6.22 -14.94
CA ALA A 296 -23.80 4.87 -15.50
C ALA A 296 -22.48 4.10 -15.31
N ARG A 297 -21.36 4.75 -14.99
CA ARG A 297 -20.03 4.11 -14.90
C ARG A 297 -19.66 3.54 -13.52
N LEU A 298 -20.41 3.82 -12.46
CA LEU A 298 -20.12 3.34 -11.10
C LEU A 298 -21.42 2.87 -10.40
N PRO A 299 -21.78 1.58 -10.49
CA PRO A 299 -22.96 1.04 -9.84
C PRO A 299 -22.71 0.93 -8.33
N GLY A 300 -22.87 2.05 -7.62
CA GLY A 300 -22.67 2.14 -6.17
C GLY A 300 -22.62 3.58 -5.67
N LEU A 301 -21.83 4.44 -6.32
CA LEU A 301 -21.72 5.85 -5.95
C LEU A 301 -23.02 6.64 -6.18
N GLY A 302 -23.84 6.25 -7.15
CA GLY A 302 -25.11 6.93 -7.44
C GLY A 302 -26.09 6.88 -6.26
N ARG A 303 -26.21 5.71 -5.63
CA ARG A 303 -27.11 5.51 -4.49
C ARG A 303 -26.59 6.25 -3.26
N GLU A 304 -25.28 6.30 -3.07
CA GLU A 304 -24.64 7.00 -1.96
C GLU A 304 -24.72 8.53 -2.13
N ALA A 305 -24.53 9.04 -3.34
CA ALA A 305 -24.73 10.46 -3.66
C ALA A 305 -26.19 10.91 -3.54
N GLU A 306 -27.14 10.05 -3.90
CA GLU A 306 -28.58 10.30 -3.74
C GLU A 306 -28.98 10.33 -2.26
N LEU A 307 -28.50 9.36 -1.47
CA LEU A 307 -28.69 9.35 -0.01
C LEU A 307 -28.05 10.57 0.66
N LEU A 308 -26.87 11.01 0.21
CA LEU A 308 -26.23 12.23 0.72
C LEU A 308 -27.02 13.48 0.36
N ARG A 309 -27.60 13.57 -0.84
CA ARG A 309 -28.47 14.69 -1.24
C ARG A 309 -29.76 14.74 -0.43
N GLU A 310 -30.41 13.60 -0.24
CA GLU A 310 -31.59 13.48 0.62
C GLU A 310 -31.25 13.89 2.06
N LYS A 311 -30.11 13.45 2.59
CA LYS A 311 -29.60 13.85 3.91
C LYS A 311 -29.36 15.36 4.02
N VAL A 312 -28.78 15.98 3.00
CA VAL A 312 -28.54 17.42 2.97
C VAL A 312 -29.87 18.18 2.96
N GLN A 313 -30.83 17.73 2.16
CA GLN A 313 -32.15 18.34 2.09
C GLN A 313 -32.90 18.22 3.43
N ASP A 314 -32.85 17.06 4.09
CA ASP A 314 -33.41 16.86 5.43
C ASP A 314 -32.76 17.80 6.45
N LEU A 315 -31.43 17.92 6.45
CA LEU A 315 -30.69 18.80 7.35
C LEU A 315 -31.01 20.29 7.11
N GLU A 316 -31.25 20.69 5.87
CA GLU A 316 -31.71 22.05 5.54
C GLU A 316 -33.10 22.32 6.10
N THR A 317 -34.04 21.39 5.94
CA THR A 317 -35.38 21.53 6.52
C THR A 317 -35.36 21.57 8.05
N GLU A 318 -34.50 20.78 8.68
CA GLU A 318 -34.33 20.78 10.13
C GLU A 318 -33.72 22.11 10.61
N ASN A 319 -32.71 22.63 9.90
CA ASN A 319 -32.13 23.95 10.18
C ASN A 319 -33.16 25.06 10.10
N ASP A 320 -34.04 25.04 9.10
CA ASP A 320 -35.10 26.02 8.95
C ASP A 320 -36.17 25.91 10.05
N GLN A 321 -36.50 24.69 10.47
CA GLN A 321 -37.37 24.48 11.62
C GLN A 321 -36.74 24.99 12.92
N LEU A 322 -35.44 24.76 13.11
CA LEU A 322 -34.69 25.26 14.27
C LEU A 322 -34.63 26.78 14.27
N LYS A 323 -34.33 27.42 13.13
CA LYS A 323 -34.39 28.88 12.98
C LYS A 323 -35.76 29.44 13.35
N ARG A 324 -36.85 28.79 12.91
CA ARG A 324 -38.22 29.19 13.28
C ARG A 324 -38.51 29.02 14.76
N LYS A 325 -38.04 27.94 15.39
CA LYS A 325 -38.16 27.72 16.85
C LYS A 325 -37.37 28.76 17.64
N VAL A 326 -36.14 29.06 17.23
CA VAL A 326 -35.30 30.10 17.84
C VAL A 326 -35.99 31.46 17.73
N GLN A 327 -36.53 31.82 16.58
CA GLN A 327 -37.29 33.07 16.41
C GLN A 327 -38.54 33.13 17.31
N ARG A 328 -39.27 32.01 17.48
CA ARG A 328 -40.44 31.96 18.38
C ARG A 328 -40.03 32.13 19.84
N LEU A 329 -38.95 31.47 20.27
CA LEU A 329 -38.43 31.58 21.63
C LEU A 329 -37.87 32.99 21.91
N GLN A 330 -37.16 33.59 20.95
CA GLN A 330 -36.69 34.98 21.04
C GLN A 330 -37.85 35.97 21.19
N ARG A 331 -38.95 35.76 20.45
CA ARG A 331 -40.17 36.58 20.61
C ARG A 331 -40.86 36.35 21.96
N ALA A 332 -40.93 35.12 22.44
CA ALA A 332 -41.53 34.79 23.74
C ALA A 332 -40.71 35.34 24.92
N LEU A 333 -39.40 35.46 24.76
CA LEU A 333 -38.46 36.02 25.75
C LEU A 333 -38.27 37.54 25.61
N GLY A 334 -38.95 38.21 24.67
CA GLY A 334 -38.84 39.66 24.48
C GLY A 334 -37.48 40.15 23.93
N ILE A 335 -36.68 39.25 23.36
CA ILE A 335 -35.34 39.56 22.83
C ILE A 335 -35.48 39.97 21.37
N SER A 336 -35.21 41.25 21.06
CA SER A 336 -35.17 41.74 19.67
C SER A 336 -33.98 41.13 18.92
N PRO A 337 -34.12 40.71 17.66
CA PRO A 337 -33.02 40.10 16.91
C PRO A 337 -31.94 41.15 16.65
N SER A 338 -30.81 41.04 17.35
CA SER A 338 -29.62 41.83 17.05
C SER A 338 -29.09 41.39 15.67
N LYS A 339 -28.98 42.33 14.73
CA LYS A 339 -28.14 42.17 13.53
C LYS A 339 -26.70 41.95 13.97
N SER A 340 -26.29 40.70 14.17
CA SER A 340 -24.88 40.34 14.23
C SER A 340 -24.39 40.12 12.80
N THR A 341 -23.70 41.12 12.28
CA THR A 341 -22.74 41.05 11.18
C THR A 341 -21.87 39.79 11.29
N PHE A 342 -22.11 38.81 10.42
CA PHE A 342 -21.04 37.96 9.90
C PHE A 342 -20.75 38.45 8.48
N GLY A 343 -20.07 39.60 8.42
CA GLY A 343 -19.29 39.98 7.25
C GLY A 343 -17.88 39.46 7.48
N GLY A 344 -17.40 38.62 6.57
CA GLY A 344 -16.03 38.12 6.58
C GLY A 344 -15.98 36.68 6.11
N LEU A 345 -15.51 36.50 4.88
CA LEU A 345 -15.15 35.25 4.18
C LEU A 345 -16.14 34.72 3.13
N GLU A 346 -16.61 35.60 2.25
CA GLU A 346 -16.84 35.20 0.84
C GLU A 346 -16.13 36.23 -0.05
N HIS A 347 -15.47 35.73 -1.10
CA HIS A 347 -14.66 36.45 -2.12
C HIS A 347 -13.25 36.93 -1.75
N ILE A 348 -12.27 36.02 -1.83
CA ILE A 348 -11.09 36.07 -2.71
C ILE A 348 -10.72 34.59 -2.94
N VAL A 349 -10.97 33.93 -4.08
CA VAL A 349 -10.31 34.09 -5.38
C VAL A 349 -11.29 33.68 -6.48
N SER A 350 -11.79 34.66 -7.23
CA SER A 350 -12.16 34.50 -8.65
C SER A 350 -11.32 35.53 -9.40
N VAL A 351 -10.45 35.03 -10.26
CA VAL A 351 -9.58 35.82 -11.14
C VAL A 351 -10.44 36.37 -12.27
N ASP A 352 -10.49 37.70 -12.38
CA ASP A 352 -11.16 38.45 -13.45
C ASP A 352 -10.24 38.50 -14.69
N GLU A 353 -10.72 37.96 -15.81
CA GLU A 353 -10.24 38.30 -17.16
C GLU A 353 -11.22 39.34 -17.74
N GLY A 354 -10.72 40.51 -18.18
CA GLY A 354 -11.52 41.42 -19.02
C GLY A 354 -11.17 42.90 -18.97
N GLU A 355 -10.25 43.29 -19.86
CA GLU A 355 -10.22 44.52 -20.69
C GLU A 355 -10.68 45.89 -20.14
N VAL A 356 -9.77 46.87 -20.21
CA VAL A 356 -10.10 48.28 -20.47
C VAL A 356 -9.12 48.84 -21.51
N HIS A 357 -9.70 49.28 -22.63
CA HIS A 357 -9.09 50.12 -23.67
C HIS A 357 -8.85 51.56 -23.17
N GLU A 358 -7.78 52.17 -23.72
CA GLU A 358 -7.55 53.60 -24.02
C GLU A 358 -8.31 54.69 -23.25
N ASP A 359 -7.56 55.57 -22.57
CA ASP A 359 -7.47 56.99 -22.98
C ASP A 359 -6.41 57.75 -22.15
N ILE A 360 -5.65 58.61 -22.88
CA ILE A 360 -4.64 59.63 -22.50
C ILE A 360 -3.18 59.17 -22.37
#